data_AF-A0A4R0IJD8-F1
#
_entry.id   AF-A0A4R0IJD8-F1
#
_cell.length_a   1.000
_cell.length_b   1.000
_cell.length_c   1.000
_cell.angle_alpha   90.00
_cell.angle_beta   90.00
_cell.angle_gamma   90.00
#
_symmetry.space_group_name_H-M   'P 1'
#
loop_
_entity.id
_entity.type
_entity.pdbx_description
1 polymer ?
#
loop_
_entity_poly.entity_id
_entity_poly.type
_entity_poly.pdbx_seq_one_letter_code
_entity_poly.pdbx_strand_id
1 'polypeptide(L)'
;MALVVPLALIVLGSLLLDAAVRMLLPPEPDPAPSPANPIFRVLGLAVMVLGLINTIRGVGAVLATMDLPDPYSVPGARAIADAAGAVVWGAMILTIGAYIWRGAKRRGARDRGGRLLIVAGYVLVAVALSEAIDVGTGIWNPPTDPDALDPDDEALVTFLAWGAPGAALVHIGAGLAHEKILAKATFST
;
A
#
# COMPACT_ATOMS: atom_id res chain seq x y z
N MET A 1 16.89 9.97 19.71
CA MET A 1 17.31 10.96 18.67
C MET A 1 17.71 10.32 17.34
N ALA A 2 18.20 9.07 17.31
CA ALA A 2 18.65 8.39 16.08
C ALA A 2 17.57 8.25 14.98
N LEU A 3 16.29 8.12 15.36
CA LEU A 3 15.16 7.95 14.43
C LEU A 3 14.61 9.24 13.81
N VAL A 4 14.87 10.39 14.42
CA VAL A 4 14.22 11.66 14.03
C VAL A 4 14.75 12.18 12.70
N VAL A 5 16.06 12.03 12.47
CA VAL A 5 16.72 12.49 11.25
C VAL A 5 16.29 11.71 10.01
N PRO A 6 16.30 10.36 9.97
CA PRO A 6 15.84 9.61 8.81
C PRO A 6 14.34 9.82 8.53
N LEU A 7 13.49 9.90 9.56
CA LEU A 7 12.07 10.23 9.39
C LEU A 7 11.87 11.59 8.71
N ALA A 8 12.57 12.61 9.22
CA ALA A 8 12.47 13.96 8.69
C ALA A 8 12.88 13.99 7.21
N LEU A 9 13.95 13.30 6.82
CA LEU A 9 14.40 13.24 5.42
C LEU A 9 13.38 12.56 4.50
N ILE A 10 12.74 11.47 4.95
CA ILE A 10 11.72 10.76 4.17
C ILE A 10 10.50 11.64 3.93
N VAL A 11 10.03 12.32 4.99
CA VAL A 11 8.88 13.24 4.90
C VAL A 11 9.23 14.44 4.02
N LEU A 12 10.39 15.07 4.24
CA LEU A 12 10.80 16.25 3.46
C LEU A 12 11.00 15.91 1.98
N GLY A 13 11.63 14.78 1.68
CA GLY A 13 11.83 14.29 0.31
C GLY A 13 10.50 14.04 -0.41
N SER A 14 9.52 13.48 0.30
CA SER A 14 8.17 13.26 -0.21
C SER A 14 7.42 14.56 -0.54
N LEU A 15 7.56 15.57 0.32
CA LEU A 15 6.96 16.90 0.10
C LEU A 15 7.63 17.65 -1.06
N LEU A 16 8.97 17.57 -1.16
CA LEU A 16 9.71 18.17 -2.27
C LEU A 16 9.36 17.54 -3.61
N LEU A 17 9.13 16.22 -3.64
CA LEU A 17 8.66 15.52 -4.83
C LEU A 17 7.28 16.02 -5.28
N ASP A 18 6.32 16.17 -4.37
CA ASP A 18 4.99 16.73 -4.70
C ASP A 18 5.10 18.15 -5.26
N ALA A 19 5.89 19.01 -4.62
CA ALA A 19 6.13 20.37 -5.09
C ALA A 19 6.74 20.39 -6.50
N ALA A 20 7.76 19.57 -6.75
CA ALA A 20 8.43 19.49 -8.05
C ALA A 20 7.48 19.02 -9.17
N VAL A 21 6.66 18.00 -8.90
CA VAL A 21 5.69 17.48 -9.87
C VAL A 21 4.64 18.53 -10.24
N ARG A 22 4.15 19.30 -9.26
CA ARG A 22 3.19 20.39 -9.50
C ARG A 22 3.78 21.54 -10.31
N MET A 23 5.06 21.86 -10.11
CA MET A 23 5.75 22.90 -10.88
C MET A 23 6.03 22.47 -12.32
N LEU A 24 6.38 21.19 -12.56
CA LEU A 24 6.79 20.69 -13.87
C LEU A 24 5.63 20.34 -14.81
N LEU A 25 4.45 20.03 -14.26
CA LEU A 25 3.30 19.61 -15.07
C LEU A 25 2.22 20.72 -15.08
N PRO A 26 2.08 21.51 -16.15
CA PRO A 26 1.02 22.52 -16.28
C PRO A 26 -0.37 21.87 -16.45
N PRO A 27 -1.44 22.47 -15.90
CA PRO A 27 -2.79 21.86 -15.91
C PRO A 27 -3.25 21.59 -17.34
N GLU A 28 -3.61 20.33 -17.61
CA GLU A 28 -4.07 19.90 -18.93
C GLU A 28 -5.58 20.23 -19.04
N PRO A 29 -6.06 20.81 -20.16
CA PRO A 29 -7.48 21.11 -20.32
C PRO A 29 -8.32 19.83 -20.26
N ASP A 30 -9.52 19.94 -19.68
CA ASP A 30 -10.39 18.80 -19.38
C ASP A 30 -10.75 18.06 -20.69
N PRO A 31 -10.36 16.79 -20.85
CA PRO A 31 -10.57 16.08 -22.10
C PRO A 31 -12.05 15.78 -22.31
N ALA A 32 -12.52 15.87 -23.56
CA ALA A 32 -13.87 15.52 -23.93
C ALA A 32 -14.23 14.08 -23.49
N PRO A 33 -15.49 13.82 -23.08
CA PRO A 33 -15.90 12.52 -22.57
C PRO A 33 -15.71 11.42 -23.64
N SER A 34 -14.70 10.56 -23.45
CA SER A 34 -14.48 9.37 -24.27
C SER A 34 -15.33 8.19 -23.76
N PRO A 35 -15.87 7.35 -24.66
CA PRO A 35 -16.48 6.08 -24.26
C PRO A 35 -15.47 5.20 -23.49
N ALA A 36 -15.98 4.45 -22.52
CA ALA A 36 -15.15 3.62 -21.66
C ALA A 36 -14.56 2.44 -22.44
N ASN A 37 -13.26 2.21 -22.30
CA ASN A 37 -12.58 1.11 -22.94
C ASN A 37 -12.96 -0.22 -22.26
N PRO A 38 -13.61 -1.16 -22.97
CA PRO A 38 -14.05 -2.43 -22.39
C PRO A 38 -12.89 -3.30 -21.89
N ILE A 39 -11.69 -3.18 -22.47
CA ILE A 39 -10.51 -3.95 -22.05
C ILE A 39 -10.13 -3.61 -20.62
N PHE A 40 -10.07 -2.31 -20.27
CA PHE A 40 -9.73 -1.86 -18.92
C PHE A 40 -10.81 -2.24 -17.90
N ARG A 41 -12.08 -2.33 -18.31
CA ARG A 41 -13.14 -2.86 -17.45
C ARG A 41 -12.92 -4.34 -17.19
N VAL A 42 -12.79 -5.17 -18.23
CA VAL A 42 -12.59 -6.61 -18.06
C VAL A 42 -11.32 -6.89 -17.24
N LEU A 43 -10.21 -6.21 -17.55
CA LEU A 43 -8.95 -6.35 -16.83
C LEU A 43 -9.09 -5.90 -15.36
N GLY A 44 -9.67 -4.72 -15.12
CA GLY A 44 -9.90 -4.23 -13.78
C GLY A 44 -10.76 -5.18 -12.94
N LEU A 45 -11.81 -5.76 -13.54
CA LEU A 45 -12.65 -6.76 -12.88
C LEU A 45 -11.89 -8.05 -12.58
N ALA A 46 -11.12 -8.57 -13.54
CA ALA A 46 -10.31 -9.76 -13.33
C ALA A 46 -9.32 -9.57 -12.17
N VAL A 47 -8.65 -8.40 -12.12
CA VAL A 47 -7.73 -8.04 -11.03
C VAL A 47 -8.48 -7.89 -9.71
N MET A 48 -9.67 -7.26 -9.70
CA MET A 48 -10.50 -7.17 -8.49
C MET A 48 -10.92 -8.55 -7.97
N VAL A 49 -11.36 -9.45 -8.84
CA VAL A 49 -11.72 -10.83 -8.46
C VAL A 49 -10.53 -11.58 -7.89
N LEU A 50 -9.35 -11.46 -8.51
CA LEU A 50 -8.13 -12.06 -7.99
C LEU A 50 -7.76 -11.52 -6.60
N GLY A 51 -7.83 -10.21 -6.41
CA GLY A 51 -7.59 -9.57 -5.12
C GLY A 51 -8.56 -10.07 -4.05
N LEU A 52 -9.86 -10.14 -4.37
CA LEU A 52 -10.88 -10.65 -3.46
C LEU A 52 -10.64 -12.12 -3.07
N ILE A 53 -10.29 -12.98 -4.02
CA ILE A 53 -9.95 -14.39 -3.76
C ILE A 53 -8.76 -14.48 -2.79
N ASN A 54 -7.71 -13.69 -3.03
CA ASN A 54 -6.53 -13.67 -2.17
C ASN A 54 -6.86 -13.15 -0.77
N THR A 55 -7.69 -12.11 -0.63
CA THR A 55 -8.16 -11.62 0.67
C THR A 55 -8.92 -12.69 1.43
N ILE A 56 -9.88 -13.38 0.78
CA ILE A 56 -10.67 -14.43 1.42
C ILE A 56 -9.76 -15.59 1.88
N ARG A 57 -8.82 -16.00 1.03
CA ARG A 57 -7.83 -17.05 1.37
C ARG A 57 -6.94 -16.62 2.53
N GLY A 58 -6.45 -15.38 2.52
CA GLY A 58 -5.67 -14.80 3.61
C GLY A 58 -6.45 -14.78 4.92
N VAL A 59 -7.70 -14.32 4.91
CA VAL A 59 -8.57 -14.32 6.10
C VAL A 59 -8.78 -15.74 6.61
N GLY A 60 -9.04 -16.70 5.72
CA GLY A 60 -9.15 -18.10 6.09
C GLY A 60 -7.87 -18.65 6.73
N ALA A 61 -6.70 -18.27 6.20
CA ALA A 61 -5.41 -18.63 6.78
C ALA A 61 -5.19 -17.99 8.16
N VAL A 62 -5.53 -16.71 8.34
CA VAL A 62 -5.46 -16.03 9.65
C VAL A 62 -6.33 -16.75 10.67
N LEU A 63 -7.57 -17.11 10.31
CA LEU A 63 -8.45 -17.86 11.20
C LEU A 63 -7.86 -19.24 11.55
N ALA A 64 -7.28 -19.94 10.57
CA ALA A 64 -6.62 -21.23 10.81
C ALA A 64 -5.39 -21.11 11.73
N THR A 65 -4.70 -19.97 11.75
CA THR A 65 -3.59 -19.75 12.71
C THR A 65 -4.05 -19.61 14.16
N MET A 66 -5.31 -19.21 14.40
CA MET A 66 -5.87 -19.12 15.75
C MET A 66 -6.12 -20.49 16.39
N ASP A 67 -6.24 -21.53 15.56
CA ASP A 67 -6.41 -22.92 16.00
C ASP A 67 -5.06 -23.66 16.21
N LEU A 68 -3.92 -22.97 16.05
CA LEU A 68 -2.62 -23.57 16.28
C LEU A 68 -2.43 -23.91 17.77
N PRO A 69 -1.78 -25.05 18.09
CA PRO A 69 -1.49 -25.43 19.48
C PRO A 69 -0.66 -24.38 20.23
N ASP A 70 0.23 -23.67 19.54
CA ASP A 70 0.99 -22.54 20.05
C ASP A 70 1.21 -21.49 18.94
N PRO A 71 0.34 -20.46 18.85
CA PRO A 71 0.45 -19.41 17.83
C PRO A 71 1.61 -18.45 18.07
N TYR A 72 2.21 -18.44 19.27
CA TYR A 72 3.31 -17.53 19.62
C TYR A 72 4.69 -18.15 19.41
N SER A 73 4.76 -19.46 19.17
CA SER A 73 5.98 -20.12 18.70
C SER A 73 6.52 -19.46 17.43
N VAL A 74 7.84 -19.53 17.18
CA VAL A 74 8.46 -18.99 15.94
C VAL A 74 7.70 -19.43 14.66
N PRO A 75 7.32 -20.72 14.50
CA PRO A 75 6.53 -21.14 13.34
C PRO A 75 5.11 -20.56 13.32
N GLY A 76 4.46 -20.43 14.47
CA GLY A 76 3.12 -19.83 14.60
C GLY A 76 3.12 -18.35 14.27
N ALA A 77 4.09 -17.60 14.80
CA ALA A 77 4.32 -16.19 14.55
C ALA A 77 4.46 -15.90 13.05
N ARG A 78 5.33 -16.66 12.38
CA ARG A 78 5.55 -16.56 10.94
C ARG A 78 4.30 -16.91 10.13
N ALA A 79 3.56 -17.94 10.53
CA ALA A 79 2.32 -18.30 9.86
C ALA A 79 1.27 -17.17 9.95
N ILE A 80 1.20 -16.47 11.09
CA ILE A 80 0.34 -15.29 11.25
C ILE A 80 0.81 -14.14 10.35
N ALA A 81 2.11 -13.86 10.30
CA ALA A 81 2.67 -12.83 9.43
C ALA A 81 2.38 -13.09 7.95
N ASP A 82 2.63 -14.31 7.48
CA ASP A 82 2.35 -14.73 6.10
C ASP A 82 0.85 -14.62 5.77
N ALA A 83 -0.02 -15.05 6.69
CA ALA A 83 -1.47 -15.00 6.51
C ALA A 83 -1.99 -13.55 6.47
N ALA A 84 -1.55 -12.69 7.41
CA ALA A 84 -1.91 -11.28 7.45
C ALA A 84 -1.35 -10.52 6.24
N GLY A 85 -0.12 -10.82 5.82
CA GLY A 85 0.47 -10.30 4.58
C GLY A 85 -0.36 -10.65 3.34
N ALA A 86 -0.86 -11.89 3.25
CA ALA A 86 -1.76 -12.29 2.16
C ALA A 86 -3.07 -11.49 2.14
N VAL A 87 -3.63 -11.13 3.30
CA VAL A 87 -4.81 -10.26 3.41
C VAL A 87 -4.50 -8.86 2.87
N VAL A 88 -3.38 -8.27 3.31
CA VAL A 88 -2.92 -6.95 2.86
C VAL A 88 -2.74 -6.91 1.35
N TRP A 89 -2.00 -7.88 0.78
CA TRP A 89 -1.80 -7.97 -0.67
C TRP A 89 -3.10 -8.19 -1.42
N GLY A 90 -4.00 -9.06 -0.93
CA GLY A 90 -5.31 -9.26 -1.54
C GLY A 90 -6.13 -7.96 -1.62
N ALA A 91 -6.19 -7.22 -0.50
CA ALA A 91 -6.90 -5.94 -0.43
C ALA A 91 -6.27 -4.88 -1.34
N MET A 92 -4.95 -4.90 -1.49
CA MET A 92 -4.25 -3.95 -2.35
C MET A 92 -4.39 -4.27 -3.83
N ILE A 93 -4.33 -5.56 -4.21
CA ILE A 93 -4.65 -6.01 -5.58
C ILE A 93 -6.10 -5.63 -5.95
N LEU A 94 -7.05 -5.83 -5.02
CA LEU A 94 -8.43 -5.42 -5.20
C LEU A 94 -8.54 -3.91 -5.47
N THR A 95 -7.82 -3.10 -4.68
CA THR A 95 -7.77 -1.65 -4.83
C THR A 95 -7.18 -1.24 -6.19
N ILE A 96 -6.06 -1.85 -6.61
CA ILE A 96 -5.44 -1.62 -7.92
C ILE A 96 -6.41 -1.97 -9.05
N GLY A 97 -7.10 -3.11 -8.96
CA GLY A 97 -8.12 -3.51 -9.93
C GLY A 97 -9.24 -2.48 -10.09
N ALA A 98 -9.68 -1.87 -8.98
CA ALA A 98 -10.67 -0.79 -9.01
C ALA A 98 -10.15 0.47 -9.73
N TYR A 99 -8.87 0.83 -9.57
CA TYR A 99 -8.27 1.94 -10.33
C TYR A 99 -8.15 1.63 -11.83
N ILE A 100 -7.80 0.39 -12.19
CA ILE A 100 -7.76 -0.06 -13.60
C ILE A 100 -9.17 0.00 -14.20
N TRP A 101 -10.17 -0.50 -13.48
CA TRP A 101 -11.58 -0.46 -13.89
C TRP A 101 -12.05 0.99 -14.15
N ARG A 102 -11.69 1.92 -13.27
CA ARG A 102 -12.02 3.35 -13.40
C ARG A 102 -11.23 4.05 -14.50
N GLY A 103 -9.98 3.63 -14.73
CA GLY A 103 -9.13 4.08 -15.83
C GLY A 103 -9.66 3.72 -17.22
N ALA A 104 -10.75 2.95 -17.32
CA ALA A 104 -11.42 2.68 -18.58
C ALA A 104 -11.90 3.95 -19.30
N LYS A 105 -12.18 5.05 -18.59
CA LYS A 105 -12.46 6.35 -19.24
C LYS A 105 -11.13 7.05 -19.53
N ARG A 106 -10.72 7.10 -20.81
CA ARG A 106 -9.47 7.76 -21.23
C ARG A 106 -9.53 9.26 -20.91
N ARG A 107 -8.55 9.79 -20.16
CA ARG A 107 -8.43 11.23 -19.87
C ARG A 107 -6.99 11.75 -20.04
N GLY A 108 -6.50 11.93 -21.28
CA GLY A 108 -5.17 12.53 -21.48
C GLY A 108 -3.98 11.70 -20.95
N ALA A 109 -2.77 12.25 -21.01
CA ALA A 109 -1.54 11.59 -20.55
C ALA A 109 -1.31 11.80 -19.04
N ARG A 110 -1.71 12.96 -18.52
CA ARG A 110 -1.56 13.31 -17.10
C ARG A 110 -2.38 12.42 -16.17
N ASP A 111 -3.63 12.09 -16.52
CA ASP A 111 -4.46 11.14 -15.75
C ASP A 111 -3.83 9.75 -15.72
N ARG A 112 -3.28 9.28 -16.85
CA ARG A 112 -2.62 7.97 -16.91
C ARG A 112 -1.39 7.94 -16.02
N GLY A 113 -0.56 8.98 -16.07
CA GLY A 113 0.57 9.14 -15.16
C GLY A 113 0.14 9.19 -13.70
N GLY A 114 -0.92 9.95 -13.39
CA GLY A 114 -1.49 10.01 -12.05
C GLY A 114 -1.98 8.65 -11.54
N ARG A 115 -2.70 7.89 -12.37
CA ARG A 115 -3.16 6.53 -12.02
C ARG A 115 -2.01 5.54 -11.83
N LEU A 116 -0.95 5.64 -12.64
CA LEU A 116 0.25 4.81 -12.46
C LEU A 116 0.94 5.14 -11.13
N LEU A 117 1.03 6.42 -10.76
CA LEU A 117 1.58 6.84 -9.47
C LEU A 117 0.72 6.34 -8.30
N ILE A 118 -0.60 6.35 -8.43
CA ILE A 118 -1.51 5.77 -7.44
C ILE A 118 -1.23 4.27 -7.27
N VAL A 119 -1.13 3.52 -8.38
CA VAL A 119 -0.85 2.07 -8.33
C VAL A 119 0.52 1.81 -7.70
N ALA A 120 1.57 2.52 -8.13
CA ALA A 120 2.91 2.39 -7.56
C ALA A 120 2.93 2.72 -6.06
N GLY A 121 2.23 3.78 -5.65
CA GLY A 121 2.12 4.17 -4.26
C GLY A 121 1.41 3.13 -3.40
N TYR A 122 0.33 2.52 -3.90
CA TYR A 122 -0.34 1.42 -3.19
C TYR A 122 0.52 0.15 -3.09
N VAL A 123 1.32 -0.15 -4.11
CA VAL A 123 2.30 -1.26 -4.03
C VAL A 123 3.31 -0.99 -2.92
N LEU A 124 3.86 0.22 -2.83
CA LEU A 124 4.78 0.58 -1.74
C LEU A 124 4.11 0.51 -0.36
N VAL A 125 2.85 0.92 -0.25
CA VAL A 125 2.08 0.80 1.01
C VAL A 125 1.84 -0.67 1.37
N ALA A 126 1.58 -1.56 0.40
CA ALA A 126 1.44 -3.00 0.67
C ALA A 126 2.76 -3.62 1.14
N VAL A 127 3.89 -3.24 0.53
CA VAL A 127 5.22 -3.66 0.98
C VAL A 127 5.46 -3.17 2.40
N ALA A 128 5.22 -1.88 2.67
CA ALA A 128 5.37 -1.29 4.01
C ALA A 128 4.58 -2.04 5.08
N LEU A 129 3.30 -2.33 4.81
CA LEU A 129 2.44 -3.05 5.73
C LEU A 129 2.87 -4.51 5.90
N SER A 130 3.27 -5.19 4.82
CA SER A 130 3.65 -6.60 4.89
C SER A 130 4.97 -6.79 5.65
N GLU A 131 5.98 -5.96 5.37
CA GLU A 131 7.26 -6.00 6.08
C GLU A 131 7.10 -5.58 7.54
N ALA A 132 6.28 -4.56 7.83
CA ALA A 132 6.01 -4.16 9.22
C ALA A 132 5.25 -5.24 10.01
N ILE A 133 4.37 -6.01 9.37
CA ILE A 133 3.73 -7.17 9.99
C ILE A 133 4.76 -8.25 10.29
N ASP A 134 5.63 -8.58 9.33
CA ASP A 134 6.68 -9.61 9.50
C ASP A 134 7.60 -9.26 10.67
N VAL A 135 8.17 -8.05 10.66
CA VAL A 135 9.02 -7.53 11.74
C VAL A 135 8.25 -7.44 13.06
N GLY A 136 7.00 -6.96 13.05
CA GLY A 136 6.17 -6.82 14.24
C GLY A 136 5.82 -8.16 14.90
N THR A 137 5.70 -9.26 14.15
CA THR A 137 5.55 -10.59 14.78
C THR A 137 6.82 -11.07 15.50
N GLY A 138 7.96 -10.40 15.27
CA GLY A 138 9.19 -10.56 16.03
C GLY A 138 9.05 -10.24 17.52
N ILE A 139 8.02 -9.49 17.95
CA ILE A 139 7.72 -9.25 19.38
C ILE A 139 7.49 -10.56 20.13
N TRP A 140 6.96 -11.58 19.46
CA TRP A 140 6.73 -12.90 20.06
C TRP A 140 8.00 -13.71 20.24
N ASN A 141 9.11 -13.28 19.63
CA ASN A 141 10.44 -13.87 19.75
C ASN A 141 11.49 -12.76 19.89
N PRO A 142 11.54 -12.10 21.07
CA PRO A 142 12.38 -10.92 21.25
C PRO A 142 13.85 -11.23 20.98
N PRO A 143 14.59 -10.30 20.34
CA PRO A 143 16.00 -10.48 20.07
C PRO A 143 16.79 -10.78 21.35
N THR A 144 17.75 -11.71 21.26
CA THR A 144 18.71 -11.98 22.34
C THR A 144 19.93 -11.05 22.28
N ASP A 145 20.06 -10.29 21.20
CA ASP A 145 21.11 -9.30 20.99
C ASP A 145 20.73 -7.97 21.66
N PRO A 146 21.51 -7.48 22.65
CA PRO A 146 21.24 -6.22 23.34
C PRO A 146 21.36 -4.97 22.44
N ASP A 147 21.99 -5.08 21.28
CA ASP A 147 22.15 -3.98 20.33
C ASP A 147 21.08 -3.97 19.22
N ALA A 148 20.19 -4.97 19.19
CA ALA A 148 19.08 -5.02 18.24
C ALA A 148 18.04 -3.92 18.54
N LEU A 149 17.42 -3.39 17.48
CA LEU A 149 16.26 -2.51 17.65
C LEU A 149 15.09 -3.30 18.24
N ASP A 150 14.30 -2.65 19.08
CA ASP A 150 13.03 -3.22 19.52
C ASP A 150 12.15 -3.48 18.28
N PRO A 151 11.51 -4.67 18.17
CA PRO A 151 10.70 -5.01 17.00
C PRO A 151 9.60 -4.00 16.67
N ASP A 152 9.06 -3.31 17.68
CA ASP A 152 8.10 -2.21 17.52
C ASP A 152 8.70 -1.01 16.77
N ASP A 153 9.92 -0.61 17.15
CA ASP A 153 10.64 0.49 16.52
C ASP A 153 11.08 0.10 15.09
N GLU A 154 11.54 -1.14 14.89
CA GLU A 154 11.93 -1.63 13.58
C GLU A 154 10.72 -1.74 12.62
N ALA A 155 9.57 -2.22 13.10
CA ALA A 155 8.34 -2.28 12.32
C ALA A 155 7.86 -0.87 11.93
N LEU A 156 7.94 0.10 12.84
CA LEU A 156 7.59 1.49 12.56
C LEU A 156 8.53 2.10 11.50
N VAL A 157 9.84 1.89 11.63
CA VAL A 157 10.83 2.38 10.66
C VAL A 157 10.57 1.79 9.29
N THR A 158 10.38 0.48 9.22
CA THR A 158 10.10 -0.25 7.99
C THR A 158 8.83 0.24 7.33
N PHE A 159 7.77 0.43 8.11
CA PHE A 159 6.53 1.02 7.63
C PHE A 159 6.75 2.42 7.04
N LEU A 160 7.54 3.27 7.70
CA LEU A 160 7.77 4.64 7.24
C LEU A 160 8.68 4.72 6.02
N ALA A 161 9.71 3.86 5.94
CA ALA A 161 10.65 3.80 4.83
C ALA A 161 9.94 3.57 3.48
N TRP A 162 8.87 2.76 3.48
CA TRP A 162 8.12 2.43 2.27
C TRP A 162 6.75 3.13 2.20
N GLY A 163 6.07 3.24 3.33
CA GLY A 163 4.71 3.74 3.44
C GLY A 163 4.61 5.25 3.23
N ALA A 164 5.58 6.04 3.71
CA ALA A 164 5.55 7.48 3.50
C ALA A 164 5.80 7.86 2.02
N PRO A 165 6.82 7.32 1.32
CA PRO A 165 6.93 7.49 -0.13
C PRO A 165 5.71 6.98 -0.88
N GLY A 166 5.18 5.81 -0.49
CA GLY A 166 3.96 5.24 -1.09
C GLY A 166 2.75 6.18 -0.98
N ALA A 167 2.49 6.70 0.21
CA ALA A 167 1.42 7.66 0.46
C ALA A 167 1.60 8.96 -0.33
N ALA A 168 2.84 9.44 -0.47
CA ALA A 168 3.15 10.62 -1.28
C ALA A 168 2.84 10.38 -2.77
N LEU A 169 3.23 9.23 -3.32
CA LEU A 169 2.90 8.87 -4.71
C LEU A 169 1.38 8.76 -4.93
N VAL A 170 0.64 8.17 -3.98
CA VAL A 170 -0.83 8.14 -4.05
C VAL A 170 -1.42 9.55 -4.02
N HIS A 171 -0.91 10.43 -3.15
CA HIS A 171 -1.37 11.81 -3.05
C HIS A 171 -1.13 12.60 -4.35
N ILE A 172 0.10 12.57 -4.85
CA ILE A 172 0.50 13.21 -6.12
C ILE A 172 -0.36 12.65 -7.26
N GLY A 173 -0.46 11.32 -7.35
CA GLY A 173 -1.20 10.64 -8.41
C GLY A 173 -2.69 10.97 -8.39
N ALA A 174 -3.31 11.05 -7.21
CA ALA A 174 -4.70 11.46 -7.04
C ALA A 174 -4.93 12.91 -7.48
N GLY A 175 -3.99 13.80 -7.17
CA GLY A 175 -3.99 15.19 -7.65
C GLY A 175 -3.89 15.30 -9.16
N LEU A 176 -3.02 14.49 -9.79
CA LEU A 176 -2.81 14.49 -11.24
C LEU A 176 -3.98 13.86 -12.02
N ALA A 177 -4.61 12.83 -11.47
CA ALA A 177 -5.72 12.12 -12.11
C ALA A 177 -7.11 12.65 -11.73
N HIS A 178 -7.18 13.67 -10.85
CA HIS A 178 -8.44 14.13 -10.24
C HIS A 178 -9.28 12.97 -9.69
N GLU A 179 -8.60 11.98 -9.10
CA GLU A 179 -9.19 10.71 -8.70
C GLU A 179 -9.43 10.66 -7.20
N LYS A 180 -10.49 9.95 -6.78
CA LYS A 180 -10.79 9.76 -5.36
C LYS A 180 -9.94 8.62 -4.80
N ILE A 181 -9.19 8.92 -3.73
CA ILE A 181 -8.46 7.92 -2.95
C ILE A 181 -9.45 6.90 -2.38
N LEU A 182 -9.23 5.63 -2.71
CA LEU A 182 -10.11 4.51 -2.37
C LEU A 182 -9.81 3.87 -1.03
N ALA A 183 -8.55 3.57 -0.74
CA ALA A 183 -8.13 3.06 0.55
C ALA A 183 -7.70 4.25 1.42
N LYS A 184 -8.49 4.54 2.45
CA LYS A 184 -8.23 5.58 3.45
C LYS A 184 -8.24 4.94 4.82
N ALA A 185 -7.25 5.25 5.64
CA ALA A 185 -7.33 4.99 7.07
C ALA A 185 -8.34 5.96 7.70
N THR A 186 -9.32 5.42 8.41
CA THR A 186 -10.23 6.20 9.26
C THR A 186 -9.93 5.86 10.71
N PHE A 187 -9.55 6.87 11.50
CA PHE A 187 -9.38 6.71 12.93
C PHE A 187 -10.72 7.00 13.60
N SER A 188 -11.30 6.00 14.27
CA SER A 188 -12.40 6.24 15.19
C SER A 188 -11.83 6.88 16.46
N THR A 189 -12.13 8.15 16.66
CA THR A 189 -11.93 8.86 17.94
C THR A 189 -12.95 8.40 18.97
#